data_AF-A0A532TAR9-F1
#
_entry.id   AF-A0A532TAR9-F1
#
_cell.length_a   1.000
_cell.length_b   1.000
_cell.length_c   1.000
_cell.angle_alpha   90.00
_cell.angle_beta   90.00
_cell.angle_gamma   90.00
#
_symmetry.space_group_name_H-M   'P 1'
#
loop_
_entity.id
_entity.type
_entity.pdbx_description
1 polymer ?
#
loop_
_entity_poly.entity_id
_entity_poly.type
_entity_poly.pdbx_seq_one_letter_code
_entity_poly.pdbx_strand_id
1 'polypeptide(L)'
;MVNENDMKRQMTLYFVFAAAMIGLNYLIQKLNQIVVAPFICQNFGTIEFFHVFYCSTEPFDMRELIGSIFAVGITYIIKFFLDKFIVFKKTSTELKETSIEFIKYFGFAILTTIENIGIQFLLTNFLNTPLEISFIIALSIGYLTKFFLDKRYVFNINEEKIEK
;
A
#
# COMPACT_ATOMS: atom_id res chain seq x y z
N MET A 1 -19.51 -5.62 21.29
CA MET A 1 -20.24 -5.05 20.11
C MET A 1 -19.54 -3.76 19.73
N VAL A 2 -18.82 -3.72 18.62
CA VAL A 2 -18.10 -2.50 18.18
C VAL A 2 -19.12 -1.40 17.91
N ASN A 3 -18.95 -0.24 18.54
CA ASN A 3 -19.80 0.94 18.32
C ASN A 3 -19.77 1.32 16.84
N GLU A 4 -20.94 1.48 16.20
CA GLU A 4 -21.07 1.84 14.78
C GLU A 4 -20.27 3.11 14.44
N ASN A 5 -20.21 4.06 15.38
CA ASN A 5 -19.43 5.29 15.23
C ASN A 5 -17.92 5.04 15.21
N ASP A 6 -17.42 4.07 15.96
CA ASP A 6 -15.99 3.72 15.94
C ASP A 6 -15.63 3.02 14.63
N MET A 7 -16.49 2.13 14.11
CA MET A 7 -16.26 1.48 12.82
C MET A 7 -16.23 2.48 11.66
N LYS A 8 -17.18 3.41 11.59
CA LYS A 8 -17.20 4.47 10.56
C LYS A 8 -15.95 5.33 10.63
N ARG A 9 -15.51 5.70 11.84
CA ARG A 9 -14.27 6.45 12.06
C ARG A 9 -13.04 5.68 11.57
N GLN A 10 -12.91 4.41 11.93
CA GLN A 10 -11.80 3.56 11.49
C GLN A 10 -11.73 3.50 9.96
N MET A 11 -12.86 3.22 9.32
CA MET A 11 -12.96 3.15 7.86
C MET A 11 -12.60 4.48 7.19
N THR A 12 -13.08 5.60 7.73
CA THR A 12 -12.77 6.94 7.21
C THR A 12 -11.27 7.20 7.30
N LEU A 13 -10.64 6.96 8.46
CA LEU A 13 -9.20 7.14 8.63
C LEU A 13 -8.40 6.22 7.70
N TYR A 14 -8.83 4.97 7.54
CA TYR A 14 -8.19 4.01 6.66
C TYR A 14 -8.12 4.52 5.21
N PHE A 15 -9.23 5.05 4.68
CA PHE A 15 -9.28 5.60 3.33
C PHE A 15 -8.56 6.94 3.19
N VAL A 16 -8.66 7.83 4.19
CA VAL A 16 -7.90 9.08 4.20
C VAL A 16 -6.40 8.81 4.15
N PHE A 17 -5.90 7.85 4.94
CA PHE A 17 -4.50 7.46 4.88
C PHE A 17 -4.13 6.80 3.55
N ALA A 18 -5.00 5.98 2.96
CA ALA A 18 -4.74 5.44 1.63
C ALA A 18 -4.57 6.56 0.58
N ALA A 19 -5.47 7.55 0.58
CA ALA A 19 -5.37 8.72 -0.30
C ALA A 19 -4.11 9.55 -0.03
N ALA A 20 -3.78 9.78 1.24
CA ALA A 20 -2.55 10.48 1.63
C ALA A 20 -1.28 9.75 1.15
N MET A 21 -1.28 8.41 1.20
CA MET A 21 -0.15 7.61 0.70
C MET A 21 0.01 7.70 -0.81
N ILE A 22 -1.07 7.86 -1.59
CA ILE A 22 -0.96 8.12 -3.05
C ILE A 22 -0.22 9.43 -3.29
N GLY A 23 -0.59 10.49 -2.56
CA GLY A 23 0.09 11.79 -2.64
C GLY A 23 1.55 11.72 -2.20
N LEU A 24 1.83 11.01 -1.09
CA LEU A 24 3.20 10.80 -0.61
C LEU A 24 4.04 9.98 -1.59
N ASN A 25 3.46 8.96 -2.22
CA ASN A 25 4.14 8.13 -3.21
C ASN A 25 4.57 8.97 -4.41
N TYR A 26 3.65 9.79 -4.96
CA TYR A 26 3.97 10.73 -6.02
C TYR A 26 5.06 11.74 -5.62
N LEU A 27 4.98 12.28 -4.40
CA LEU A 27 5.98 13.21 -3.88
C LEU A 27 7.37 12.57 -3.80
N ILE A 28 7.48 11.34 -3.29
CA ILE A 28 8.76 10.61 -3.22
C ILE A 28 9.33 10.38 -4.61
N GLN A 29 8.50 9.96 -5.57
CA GLN A 29 8.93 9.78 -6.96
C GLN A 29 9.45 11.08 -7.57
N LYS A 30 8.73 12.20 -7.36
CA LYS A 30 9.17 13.51 -7.86
C LYS A 30 10.45 14.02 -7.20
N LEU A 31 10.59 13.84 -5.89
CA LEU A 31 11.83 14.15 -5.18
C LEU A 31 13.00 13.30 -5.68
N ASN A 32 12.76 12.01 -5.97
CA ASN A 32 13.77 11.15 -6.55
C ASN A 32 14.21 11.69 -7.92
N GLN A 33 13.28 12.06 -8.80
CA GLN A 33 13.60 12.61 -10.12
C GLN A 33 14.35 13.95 -10.08
N ILE A 34 14.00 14.85 -9.16
CA ILE A 34 14.50 16.23 -9.13
C ILE A 34 15.80 16.36 -8.32
N VAL A 35 15.92 15.61 -7.22
CA VAL A 35 17.00 15.81 -6.23
C VAL A 35 17.92 14.61 -6.18
N VAL A 36 17.37 13.42 -5.93
CA VAL A 36 18.18 12.21 -5.66
C VAL A 36 18.90 11.74 -6.91
N ALA A 37 18.18 11.67 -8.03
CA ALA A 37 18.72 11.12 -9.27
C ALA A 37 19.87 11.96 -9.84
N PRO A 38 19.74 13.30 -9.96
CA PRO A 38 20.86 14.14 -10.38
C PRO A 38 22.06 14.04 -9.43
N PHE A 39 21.82 14.01 -8.12
CA PHE A 39 22.88 13.89 -7.12
C PHE A 39 23.65 12.56 -7.26
N ILE A 40 22.94 11.43 -7.36
CA ILE A 40 23.58 10.12 -7.51
C ILE A 40 24.31 10.03 -8.84
N CYS A 41 23.70 10.46 -9.93
CA CYS A 41 24.30 10.33 -11.26
C CYS A 41 25.49 11.26 -11.46
N GLN A 42 25.52 12.42 -10.80
CA GLN A 42 26.67 13.33 -10.86
C GLN A 42 27.87 12.81 -10.03
N ASN A 43 27.63 12.25 -8.85
CA ASN A 43 28.71 11.84 -7.94
C ASN A 43 29.16 10.39 -8.16
N PHE A 44 28.25 9.50 -8.56
CA PHE A 44 28.47 8.06 -8.64
C PHE A 44 28.20 7.48 -10.03
N GLY A 45 27.76 8.29 -11.01
CA GLY A 45 27.43 7.82 -12.36
C GLY A 45 28.61 7.29 -13.18
N THR A 46 29.85 7.52 -12.74
CA THR A 46 31.06 6.92 -13.32
C THR A 46 31.23 5.45 -12.92
N ILE A 47 30.59 5.01 -11.84
CA ILE A 47 30.58 3.62 -11.40
C ILE A 47 29.56 2.86 -12.25
N GLU A 48 30.02 1.83 -12.95
CA GLU A 48 29.21 1.03 -13.87
C GLU A 48 27.91 0.52 -13.23
N PHE A 49 27.98 0.07 -11.97
CA PHE A 49 26.80 -0.34 -11.20
C PHE A 49 25.71 0.75 -11.15
N PHE A 50 26.05 1.97 -10.75
CA PHE A 50 25.07 3.06 -10.66
C PHE A 50 24.65 3.57 -12.05
N HIS A 51 25.55 3.53 -13.03
CA HIS A 51 25.22 3.88 -14.40
C HIS A 51 24.12 2.97 -14.96
N VAL A 52 24.32 1.64 -14.87
CA VAL A 52 23.41 0.64 -15.45
C VAL A 52 22.12 0.52 -14.64
N PHE A 53 22.20 0.39 -13.32
CA PHE A 53 21.04 0.04 -12.50
C PHE A 53 20.19 1.25 -12.06
N TYR A 54 20.67 2.48 -12.25
CA TYR A 54 19.97 3.65 -11.75
C TYR A 54 19.97 4.83 -12.73
N CYS A 55 21.13 5.19 -13.31
CA CYS A 55 21.24 6.40 -14.14
C CYS A 55 20.83 6.22 -15.60
N SER A 56 20.78 4.97 -16.10
CA SER A 56 20.42 4.66 -17.48
C SER A 56 18.98 5.09 -17.78
N THR A 57 18.80 5.71 -18.95
CA THR A 57 17.50 6.09 -19.50
C THR A 57 17.13 5.28 -20.74
N GLU A 58 18.03 4.42 -21.20
CA GLU A 58 17.85 3.58 -22.39
C GLU A 58 17.98 2.10 -21.99
N PRO A 59 17.05 1.22 -22.40
CA PRO A 59 15.81 1.49 -23.14
C PRO A 59 14.65 2.01 -22.26
N PHE A 60 14.81 2.04 -20.93
CA PHE A 60 13.81 2.49 -19.98
C PHE A 60 14.43 3.43 -18.94
N ASP A 61 13.64 4.34 -18.37
CA ASP A 61 14.08 5.23 -17.30
C ASP A 61 14.22 4.47 -15.97
N MET A 62 15.46 4.03 -15.66
CA MET A 62 15.75 3.31 -14.41
C MET A 62 15.54 4.20 -13.18
N ARG A 63 15.64 5.52 -13.32
CA ARG A 63 15.45 6.47 -12.20
C ARG A 63 14.00 6.47 -11.77
N GLU A 64 13.08 6.45 -12.73
CA GLU A 64 11.65 6.35 -12.48
C GLU A 64 11.28 5.00 -11.86
N LEU A 65 11.80 3.90 -12.42
CA LEU A 65 11.53 2.55 -11.92
C LEU A 65 12.01 2.38 -10.47
N ILE A 66 13.29 2.68 -10.20
CA ILE A 66 13.87 2.55 -8.86
C ILE A 66 13.18 3.52 -7.89
N GLY A 67 12.91 4.75 -8.32
CA GLY A 67 12.14 5.72 -7.54
C GLY A 67 10.76 5.21 -7.15
N SER A 68 10.04 4.58 -8.08
CA SER A 68 8.72 3.99 -7.84
C SER A 68 8.79 2.81 -6.86
N ILE A 69 9.77 1.91 -7.01
CA ILE A 69 9.97 0.78 -6.09
C ILE A 69 10.19 1.27 -4.66
N PHE A 70 11.10 2.25 -4.48
CA PHE A 70 11.35 2.83 -3.15
C PHE A 70 10.12 3.57 -2.63
N ALA A 71 9.42 4.33 -3.46
CA ALA A 71 8.20 5.04 -3.07
C ALA A 71 7.12 4.08 -2.58
N VAL A 72 6.85 2.98 -3.32
CA VAL A 72 5.90 1.95 -2.93
C VAL A 72 6.33 1.30 -1.61
N GLY A 73 7.60 0.90 -1.47
CA GLY A 73 8.10 0.30 -0.24
C GLY A 73 7.93 1.21 0.99
N ILE A 74 8.37 2.47 0.88
CA ILE A 74 8.31 3.45 1.97
C ILE A 74 6.85 3.74 2.34
N THR A 75 6.01 4.06 1.36
CA THR A 75 4.59 4.36 1.61
C THR A 75 3.83 3.17 2.18
N TYR A 76 4.15 1.94 1.74
CA TYR A 76 3.56 0.73 2.27
C TYR A 76 3.92 0.49 3.74
N ILE A 77 5.19 0.68 4.11
CA ILE A 77 5.65 0.58 5.50
C ILE A 77 4.98 1.64 6.38
N ILE A 78 4.94 2.89 5.91
CA ILE A 78 4.27 3.98 6.63
C ILE A 78 2.78 3.65 6.81
N LYS A 79 2.10 3.23 5.74
CA LYS A 79 0.69 2.83 5.78
C LYS A 79 0.43 1.73 6.79
N PHE A 80 1.27 0.70 6.81
CA PHE A 80 1.16 -0.39 7.76
C PHE A 80 1.18 0.12 9.21
N PHE A 81 2.10 1.01 9.56
CA PHE A 81 2.18 1.57 10.90
C PHE A 81 1.02 2.54 11.23
N LEU A 82 0.59 3.37 10.27
CA LEU A 82 -0.59 4.22 10.43
C LEU A 82 -1.85 3.38 10.71
N ASP A 83 -2.03 2.29 9.96
CA ASP A 83 -3.16 1.41 10.16
C ASP A 83 -3.08 0.69 11.51
N LYS A 84 -1.91 0.12 11.82
CA LYS A 84 -1.69 -0.59 13.08
C LYS A 84 -1.99 0.30 14.30
N PHE A 85 -1.35 1.46 14.37
CA PHE A 85 -1.35 2.28 15.59
C PHE A 85 -2.48 3.30 15.63
N ILE A 86 -2.92 3.84 14.49
CA ILE A 86 -3.91 4.93 14.45
C ILE A 86 -5.29 4.42 14.07
N VAL A 87 -5.40 3.64 12.99
CA VAL A 87 -6.71 3.13 12.53
C VAL A 87 -7.23 2.07 13.50
N PHE A 88 -6.45 1.02 13.74
CA PHE A 88 -6.88 -0.14 14.54
C PHE A 88 -6.41 -0.07 16.00
N LYS A 89 -5.65 0.97 16.38
CA LYS A 89 -5.22 1.26 17.76
C LYS A 89 -4.55 0.08 18.47
N LYS A 90 -3.82 -0.75 17.73
CA LYS A 90 -3.13 -1.91 18.30
C LYS A 90 -1.88 -1.47 19.04
N THR A 91 -1.79 -1.82 20.32
CA THR A 91 -0.71 -1.36 21.22
C THR A 91 0.48 -2.31 21.28
N SER A 92 0.41 -3.50 20.67
CA SER A 92 1.51 -4.46 20.75
C SER A 92 2.70 -4.03 19.89
N THR A 93 3.86 -3.92 20.52
CA THR A 93 5.12 -3.50 19.91
C THR A 93 6.13 -4.64 19.78
N GLU A 94 5.71 -5.88 20.07
CA GLU A 94 6.60 -7.03 19.94
C GLU A 94 6.97 -7.27 18.46
N LEU A 95 8.27 -7.44 18.19
CA LEU A 95 8.79 -7.60 16.84
C LEU A 95 8.26 -8.86 16.14
N LYS A 96 8.08 -9.95 16.89
CA LYS A 96 7.57 -11.22 16.37
C LYS A 96 6.12 -11.06 15.91
N GLU A 97 5.26 -10.48 16.75
CA GLU A 97 3.87 -10.20 16.41
C GLU A 97 3.76 -9.23 15.23
N THR A 98 4.53 -8.14 15.27
CA THR A 98 4.52 -7.11 14.22
C THR A 98 4.93 -7.69 12.87
N SER A 99 5.93 -8.58 12.84
CA SER A 99 6.33 -9.26 11.59
C SER A 99 5.23 -10.16 11.04
N ILE A 100 4.53 -10.91 11.89
CA ILE A 100 3.40 -11.76 11.47
C ILE A 100 2.25 -10.90 10.92
N GLU A 101 1.95 -9.78 11.57
CA GLU A 101 0.96 -8.82 11.10
C GLU A 101 1.34 -8.23 9.75
N PHE A 102 2.60 -7.84 9.57
CA PHE A 102 3.10 -7.31 8.31
C PHE A 102 2.98 -8.33 7.17
N ILE A 103 3.35 -9.58 7.42
CA ILE A 103 3.21 -10.66 6.43
C ILE A 103 1.74 -10.88 6.05
N LYS A 104 0.83 -10.90 7.03
CA LYS A 104 -0.61 -11.01 6.74
C LYS A 104 -1.12 -9.80 5.97
N TYR A 105 -0.74 -8.60 6.39
CA TYR A 105 -1.12 -7.34 5.74
C TYR A 105 -0.71 -7.32 4.26
N PHE A 106 0.51 -7.79 3.99
CA PHE A 106 1.05 -7.98 2.65
C PHE A 106 0.35 -9.08 1.86
N GLY A 107 0.15 -10.25 2.46
CA GLY A 107 -0.58 -11.35 1.84
C GLY A 107 -2.00 -10.96 1.43
N PHE A 108 -2.74 -10.26 2.31
CA PHE A 108 -4.07 -9.77 1.97
C PHE A 108 -4.03 -8.69 0.89
N ALA A 109 -3.00 -7.84 0.81
CA ALA A 109 -2.88 -6.85 -0.26
C ALA A 109 -2.75 -7.53 -1.64
N ILE A 110 -2.00 -8.62 -1.73
CA ILE A 110 -1.91 -9.44 -2.95
C ILE A 110 -3.27 -10.09 -3.25
N LEU A 111 -3.91 -10.70 -2.25
CA LEU A 111 -5.22 -11.34 -2.45
C LEU A 111 -6.29 -10.36 -2.95
N THR A 112 -6.35 -9.16 -2.37
CA THR A 112 -7.31 -8.12 -2.83
C THR A 112 -6.95 -7.56 -4.20
N THR A 113 -5.67 -7.61 -4.60
CA THR A 113 -5.27 -7.24 -5.96
C THR A 113 -5.78 -8.28 -6.97
N ILE A 114 -5.68 -9.58 -6.64
CA ILE A 114 -6.25 -10.66 -7.46
C ILE A 114 -7.78 -10.53 -7.53
N GLU A 115 -8.44 -10.24 -6.40
CA GLU A 115 -9.87 -9.96 -6.35
C GLU A 115 -10.26 -8.81 -7.30
N ASN A 116 -9.54 -7.68 -7.25
CA ASN A 116 -9.80 -6.53 -8.12
C ASN A 116 -9.69 -6.88 -9.61
N ILE A 117 -8.64 -7.62 -9.99
CA ILE A 117 -8.44 -8.09 -11.36
C ILE A 117 -9.58 -9.02 -11.76
N GLY A 118 -9.99 -9.94 -10.88
CA GLY A 118 -11.10 -10.85 -11.11
C GLY A 118 -12.43 -10.14 -11.33
N ILE A 119 -12.75 -9.14 -10.50
CA ILE A 119 -13.95 -8.31 -10.65
C ILE A 119 -13.91 -7.56 -11.98
N GLN A 120 -12.79 -6.89 -12.29
CA GLN A 120 -12.64 -6.15 -13.54
C GLN A 120 -12.82 -7.07 -14.75
N PHE A 121 -12.21 -8.27 -14.73
CA PHE A 121 -12.34 -9.27 -15.77
C PHE A 121 -13.79 -9.74 -15.96
N LEU A 122 -14.50 -10.04 -14.88
CA LEU A 122 -15.89 -10.46 -14.92
C LEU A 122 -16.81 -9.35 -15.50
N LEU A 123 -16.67 -8.12 -15.02
CA LEU A 123 -17.48 -6.99 -15.46
C LEU A 123 -17.28 -6.68 -16.94
N THR A 124 -16.03 -6.68 -17.40
CA THR A 124 -15.68 -6.37 -18.79
C THR A 124 -16.06 -7.48 -19.76
N ASN A 125 -15.78 -8.75 -19.43
CA ASN A 125 -15.94 -9.87 -20.38
C ASN A 125 -17.33 -10.52 -20.33
N PHE A 126 -17.99 -10.55 -19.16
CA PHE A 126 -19.29 -11.22 -19.02
C PHE A 126 -20.46 -10.24 -18.99
N LEU A 127 -20.23 -9.01 -18.52
CA LEU A 127 -21.28 -8.00 -18.40
C LEU A 127 -21.11 -6.83 -19.39
N ASN A 128 -20.09 -6.86 -20.26
CA ASN A 128 -19.78 -5.81 -21.23
C ASN A 128 -19.75 -4.39 -20.62
N THR A 129 -19.36 -4.29 -19.34
CA THR A 129 -19.26 -3.01 -18.64
C THR A 129 -18.00 -2.28 -19.11
N PRO A 130 -18.05 -0.95 -19.34
CA PRO A 130 -16.86 -0.16 -19.68
C PRO A 130 -15.71 -0.38 -18.70
N LEU A 131 -14.47 -0.30 -19.19
CA LEU A 131 -13.28 -0.60 -18.40
C LEU A 131 -13.14 0.34 -17.19
N GLU A 132 -13.46 1.62 -17.38
CA GLU A 132 -13.38 2.67 -16.38
C GLU A 132 -14.39 2.43 -15.25
N ILE A 133 -15.63 2.06 -15.60
CA ILE A 133 -16.68 1.72 -14.63
C ILE A 133 -16.29 0.45 -13.88
N SER A 134 -15.80 -0.55 -14.61
CA SER A 134 -15.34 -1.82 -14.02
C SER A 134 -14.20 -1.61 -13.03
N PHE A 135 -13.27 -0.71 -13.36
CA PHE A 135 -12.15 -0.34 -12.50
C PHE A 135 -12.62 0.36 -11.22
N ILE A 136 -13.55 1.32 -11.33
CA ILE A 136 -14.11 2.03 -10.16
C ILE A 136 -14.84 1.05 -9.23
N ILE A 137 -15.64 0.14 -9.79
CA ILE A 137 -16.36 -0.88 -9.01
C ILE A 137 -15.37 -1.83 -8.34
N ALA A 138 -14.41 -2.37 -9.09
CA ALA A 138 -13.38 -3.26 -8.56
C ALA A 138 -12.60 -2.61 -7.43
N LEU A 139 -12.11 -1.37 -7.61
CA LEU A 139 -11.41 -0.63 -6.56
C LEU A 139 -12.29 -0.42 -5.33
N SER A 140 -13.54 -0.01 -5.52
CA SER A 140 -14.46 0.24 -4.40
C SER A 140 -14.67 -1.01 -3.55
N ILE A 141 -14.91 -2.15 -4.21
CA ILE A 141 -15.08 -3.45 -3.54
C ILE A 141 -13.77 -3.87 -2.88
N GLY A 142 -12.65 -3.86 -3.60
CA GLY A 142 -11.36 -4.27 -3.06
C GLY A 142 -10.90 -3.48 -1.85
N TYR A 143 -11.10 -2.16 -1.85
CA TYR A 143 -10.77 -1.32 -0.71
C TYR A 143 -11.65 -1.61 0.52
N LEU A 144 -12.95 -1.90 0.31
CA LEU A 144 -13.85 -2.36 1.37
C LEU A 144 -13.44 -3.74 1.89
N THR A 145 -13.22 -4.70 1.00
CA THR A 145 -12.77 -6.06 1.35
C THR A 145 -11.46 -5.99 2.14
N LYS A 146 -10.49 -5.20 1.67
CA LYS A 146 -9.20 -5.02 2.35
C LYS A 146 -9.37 -4.46 3.76
N PHE A 147 -10.21 -3.43 3.96
CA PHE A 147 -10.49 -2.89 5.29
C PHE A 147 -11.02 -3.97 6.24
N PHE A 148 -11.99 -4.77 5.81
CA PHE A 148 -12.55 -5.84 6.64
C PHE A 148 -11.55 -6.96 6.92
N LEU A 149 -10.72 -7.32 5.93
CA LEU A 149 -9.68 -8.33 6.10
C LEU A 149 -8.61 -7.88 7.10
N ASP A 150 -8.13 -6.65 6.98
CA ASP A 150 -7.12 -6.09 7.87
C ASP A 150 -7.63 -5.98 9.31
N LYS A 151 -8.85 -5.46 9.46
CA LYS A 151 -9.48 -5.35 10.76
C LYS A 151 -9.64 -6.71 11.46
N ARG A 152 -10.10 -7.72 10.72
CA ARG A 152 -10.46 -9.03 11.29
C ARG A 152 -9.27 -9.96 11.46
N TYR A 153 -8.35 -10.02 10.48
CA TYR A 153 -7.34 -11.07 10.42
C TYR A 153 -5.91 -10.58 10.68
N VAL A 154 -5.62 -9.30 10.39
CA VAL A 154 -4.30 -8.71 10.59
C VAL A 154 -4.20 -8.13 11.98
N PHE A 155 -4.96 -7.07 12.24
CA PHE A 155 -4.86 -6.28 13.47
C PHE A 155 -5.83 -6.74 14.55
N ASN A 156 -6.41 -7.93 14.35
CA ASN A 156 -7.40 -8.60 15.18
C ASN A 156 -7.45 -8.03 16.61
N ILE A 157 -8.49 -7.23 16.86
CA ILE A 157 -8.81 -6.71 18.18
C ILE A 157 -9.43 -7.88 18.93
N ASN A 158 -8.61 -8.82 19.38
CA ASN A 158 -9.09 -9.75 20.40
C ASN A 158 -9.40 -8.89 21.62
N GLU A 159 -10.69 -8.72 21.95
CA GLU A 159 -11.15 -8.30 23.28
C GLU A 159 -10.82 -9.35 24.38
N GLU A 160 -9.85 -10.24 24.15
CA GLU A 160 -9.40 -11.24 25.12
C GLU A 160 -8.01 -10.89 25.65
N LYS A 161 -8.00 -9.90 26.54
CA LYS A 161 -7.32 -10.00 27.83
C LYS A 161 -8.31 -9.56 28.92
N ILE A 162 -9.44 -10.25 29.01
CA ILE A 162 -10.08 -10.49 30.30
C ILE A 162 -9.47 -11.82 30.77
N GLU A 163 -8.74 -11.76 31.88
CA GLU A 163 -8.12 -12.87 32.61
C GLU A 163 -6.94 -13.59 31.96
N LYS A 164 -5.72 -13.16 32.33
CA LYS A 164 -4.72 -14.00 33.01
C LYS A 164 -3.70 -13.14 33.73
#